data_AF-A0A3R6WHN2-F1
#
_entry.id   AF-A0A3R6WHN2-F1
#
_cell.length_a   1.000
_cell.length_b   1.000
_cell.length_c   1.000
_cell.angle_alpha   90.00
_cell.angle_beta   90.00
_cell.angle_gamma   90.00
#
_symmetry.space_group_name_H-M   'P 1'
#
loop_
_entity.id
_entity.type
_entity.pdbx_description
1 polymer ?
#
loop_
_entity_poly.entity_id
_entity_poly.type
_entity_poly.pdbx_seq_one_letter_code
_entity_poly.pdbx_strand_id
1 'polypeptide(L)'
;MSKSPAPLRSREFTNIARRLDSFNSDNVIYGLIGVNALVMCMWQKADTTAKRHFMVSNFTTSPAHIKTGHVHTLLTAAFSHADAIHFFGNMTGLFFFGREVCAILGPKRFLGLYLGSAVAVSLAQVVSQPLYSSRNSLSLGASGAVNAVTAFSISMFPRNTFRVMFILPLPAYAAGTLFIVRDLWGALGNIVQGSGHVTDLVGAGIGMFYFRRIYGRRSRFRRL
;
A
#
# COMPACT_ATOMS: atom_id res chain seq x y z
N MET A 1 9.76 5.13 46.94
CA MET A 1 10.18 4.75 45.58
C MET A 1 9.41 5.60 44.56
N SER A 2 10.03 6.69 44.09
CA SER A 2 9.48 7.55 43.02
C SER A 2 9.67 6.83 41.68
N LYS A 3 8.59 6.54 40.96
CA LYS A 3 8.67 6.04 39.57
C LYS A 3 9.24 7.16 38.71
N SER A 4 10.47 6.96 38.23
CA SER A 4 11.10 7.89 37.27
C SER A 4 10.17 8.10 36.06
N PRO A 5 9.83 9.35 35.69
CA PRO A 5 8.92 9.60 34.59
C PRO A 5 9.54 9.11 33.28
N ALA A 6 8.76 8.39 32.48
CA ALA A 6 9.19 7.92 31.16
C ALA A 6 9.73 9.09 30.30
N PRO A 7 10.84 8.91 29.56
CA PRO A 7 11.52 9.99 28.83
C PRO A 7 10.56 10.67 27.85
N LEU A 8 10.64 12.01 27.72
CA LEU A 8 9.70 12.87 26.98
C LEU A 8 9.39 12.36 25.56
N ARG A 9 10.40 11.82 24.85
CA ARG A 9 10.26 11.22 23.51
C ARG A 9 9.23 10.09 23.45
N SER A 10 9.14 9.26 24.50
CA SER A 10 8.19 8.15 24.56
C SER A 10 6.73 8.61 24.69
N ARG A 11 6.50 9.77 25.34
CA ARG A 11 5.15 10.32 25.56
C ARG A 11 4.54 10.87 24.28
N GLU A 12 5.32 11.56 23.46
CA GLU A 12 4.85 12.14 22.19
C GLU A 12 4.47 11.06 21.16
N PHE A 13 5.30 10.04 20.96
CA PHE A 13 4.94 8.90 20.09
C PHE A 13 3.67 8.19 20.57
N THR A 14 3.50 8.07 21.89
CA THR A 14 2.29 7.48 22.50
C THR A 14 1.06 8.37 22.28
N ASN A 15 1.22 9.70 22.29
CA ASN A 15 0.15 10.65 22.00
C ASN A 15 -0.29 10.59 20.54
N ILE A 16 0.66 10.55 19.58
CA ILE A 16 0.35 10.42 18.14
C ILE A 16 -0.36 9.09 17.89
N ALA A 17 0.16 7.99 18.44
CA ALA A 17 -0.45 6.69 18.35
C ALA A 17 -1.92 6.68 18.82
N ARG A 18 -2.19 7.26 20.00
CA ARG A 18 -3.55 7.36 20.54
C ARG A 18 -4.47 8.22 19.68
N ARG A 19 -3.95 9.33 19.12
CA ARG A 19 -4.72 10.16 18.18
C ARG A 19 -5.06 9.39 16.91
N LEU A 20 -4.13 8.62 16.36
CA LEU A 20 -4.41 7.80 15.18
C LEU A 20 -5.52 6.78 15.47
N ASP A 21 -5.46 6.10 16.61
CA ASP A 21 -6.49 5.11 16.99
C ASP A 21 -7.85 5.74 17.32
N SER A 22 -7.93 7.06 17.57
CA SER A 22 -9.21 7.76 17.75
C SER A 22 -9.95 8.05 16.44
N PHE A 23 -9.32 7.87 15.28
CA PHE A 23 -10.01 8.05 14.00
C PHE A 23 -10.99 6.92 13.72
N ASN A 24 -12.10 7.24 13.06
CA ASN A 24 -12.96 6.21 12.49
C ASN A 24 -12.22 5.50 11.34
N SER A 25 -12.26 4.16 11.32
CA SER A 25 -11.65 3.35 10.26
C SER A 25 -12.09 3.78 8.87
N ASP A 26 -13.36 4.16 8.68
CA ASP A 26 -13.88 4.62 7.40
C ASP A 26 -13.24 5.96 6.96
N ASN A 27 -13.03 6.88 7.90
CA ASN A 27 -12.39 8.17 7.61
C ASN A 27 -10.95 8.00 7.16
N VAL A 28 -10.23 7.01 7.69
CA VAL A 28 -8.87 6.67 7.24
C VAL A 28 -8.87 6.20 5.80
N ILE A 29 -9.82 5.33 5.44
CA ILE A 29 -9.93 4.83 4.06
C ILE A 29 -10.31 5.96 3.10
N TYR A 30 -11.32 6.76 3.43
CA TYR A 30 -11.70 7.91 2.60
C TYR A 30 -10.59 8.95 2.50
N GLY A 31 -9.82 9.16 3.56
CA GLY A 31 -8.65 10.02 3.55
C GLY A 31 -7.58 9.54 2.56
N LEU A 32 -7.24 8.24 2.60
CA LEU A 32 -6.29 7.66 1.65
C LEU A 32 -6.80 7.73 0.21
N ILE A 33 -8.08 7.39 -0.03
CA ILE A 33 -8.69 7.52 -1.37
C ILE A 33 -8.64 8.97 -1.84
N GLY A 34 -8.99 9.91 -0.98
CA GLY A 34 -8.94 11.35 -1.26
C GLY A 34 -7.55 11.84 -1.63
N VAL A 35 -6.51 11.43 -0.89
CA VAL A 35 -5.11 11.79 -1.21
C VAL A 35 -4.70 11.21 -2.57
N ASN A 36 -5.01 9.94 -2.87
CA ASN A 36 -4.73 9.35 -4.18
C ASN A 36 -5.47 10.09 -5.30
N ALA A 37 -6.74 10.46 -5.08
CA ALA A 37 -7.54 11.22 -6.05
C ALA A 37 -6.96 12.61 -6.30
N LEU A 38 -6.47 13.29 -5.26
CA LEU A 38 -5.81 14.58 -5.38
C LEU A 38 -4.52 14.46 -6.21
N VAL A 39 -3.68 13.47 -5.94
CA VAL A 39 -2.46 13.23 -6.71
C VAL A 39 -2.79 12.89 -8.17
N MET A 40 -3.83 12.11 -8.42
CA MET A 40 -4.33 11.84 -9.77
C MET A 40 -4.78 13.12 -10.49
N CYS A 41 -5.50 14.01 -9.81
CA CYS A 41 -5.88 15.31 -10.35
C CYS A 41 -4.67 16.20 -10.63
N MET A 42 -3.63 16.15 -9.79
CA MET A 42 -2.37 16.88 -10.03
C MET A 42 -1.67 16.38 -11.30
N TRP A 43 -1.66 15.06 -11.54
CA TRP A 43 -1.16 14.49 -12.80
C TRP A 43 -1.95 14.97 -14.01
N GLN A 44 -3.28 15.00 -13.93
CA GLN A 44 -4.13 15.48 -15.02
C GLN A 44 -3.94 16.97 -15.31
N LYS A 45 -3.66 17.78 -14.28
CA LYS A 45 -3.41 19.23 -14.40
C LYS A 45 -1.94 19.59 -14.68
N ALA A 46 -1.05 18.60 -14.83
CA ALA A 46 0.34 18.80 -15.21
C ALA A 46 0.46 19.02 -16.72
N ASP A 47 -0.13 20.11 -17.22
CA ASP A 47 -0.18 20.52 -18.62
C ASP A 47 1.16 21.11 -19.11
N THR A 48 1.89 21.81 -18.25
CA THR A 48 3.19 22.41 -18.55
C THR A 48 4.37 21.48 -18.24
N THR A 49 5.49 21.67 -18.93
CA THR A 49 6.75 20.94 -18.67
C THR A 49 7.21 21.07 -17.23
N ALA A 50 7.10 22.27 -16.64
CA ALA A 50 7.47 22.51 -15.24
C ALA A 50 6.60 21.68 -14.26
N LYS A 51 5.28 21.64 -14.47
CA LYS A 51 4.38 20.83 -13.62
C LYS A 51 4.64 19.34 -13.81
N ARG A 52 4.87 18.87 -15.04
CA ARG A 52 5.23 17.46 -15.29
C ARG A 52 6.54 17.07 -14.61
N HIS A 53 7.56 17.93 -14.71
CA HIS A 53 8.83 17.72 -14.03
C HIS A 53 8.64 17.63 -12.52
N PHE A 54 7.87 18.55 -11.93
CA PHE A 54 7.53 18.49 -10.51
C PHE A 54 6.87 17.16 -10.12
N MET A 55 5.89 16.69 -10.90
CA MET A 55 5.22 15.42 -10.64
C MET A 55 6.17 14.23 -10.75
N VAL A 56 7.02 14.19 -11.79
CA VAL A 56 8.01 13.12 -11.94
C VAL A 56 9.00 13.12 -10.77
N SER A 57 9.57 14.27 -10.42
CA SER A 57 10.59 14.36 -9.37
C SER A 57 10.08 14.05 -7.96
N ASN A 58 8.78 14.23 -7.70
CA ASN A 58 8.22 14.10 -6.36
C ASN A 58 7.24 12.95 -6.18
N PHE A 59 6.65 12.43 -7.27
CA PHE A 59 5.58 11.44 -7.22
C PHE A 59 5.89 10.21 -8.08
N THR A 60 7.15 10.04 -8.49
CA THR A 60 7.67 8.80 -9.06
C THR A 60 8.97 8.44 -8.35
N THR A 61 9.34 7.16 -8.36
CA THR A 61 10.56 6.70 -7.70
C THR A 61 11.46 5.96 -8.66
N SER A 62 12.77 6.11 -8.49
CA SER A 62 13.78 5.38 -9.25
C SER A 62 15.12 5.37 -8.49
N PRO A 63 16.10 4.52 -8.87
CA PRO A 63 17.44 4.54 -8.29
C PRO A 63 18.11 5.91 -8.31
N ALA A 64 17.91 6.68 -9.39
CA ALA A 64 18.43 8.05 -9.49
C ALA A 64 17.81 9.02 -8.45
N HIS A 65 16.51 8.90 -8.17
CA HIS A 65 15.86 9.71 -7.13
C HIS A 65 16.47 9.46 -5.75
N ILE A 66 16.70 8.19 -5.41
CA ILE A 66 17.29 7.83 -4.12
C ILE A 66 18.74 8.31 -4.02
N LYS A 67 19.52 8.17 -5.10
CA LYS A 67 20.91 8.66 -5.15
C LYS A 67 21.02 10.19 -5.01
N THR A 68 20.03 10.93 -5.50
CA THR A 68 19.98 12.40 -5.40
C THR A 68 19.32 12.91 -4.12
N GLY A 69 18.98 12.03 -3.18
CA GLY A 69 18.43 12.39 -1.87
C GLY A 69 16.91 12.54 -1.81
N HIS A 70 16.18 12.26 -2.89
CA HIS A 70 14.72 12.33 -2.95
C HIS A 70 14.06 11.10 -2.28
N VAL A 71 14.41 10.82 -1.01
CA VAL A 71 13.92 9.61 -0.30
C VAL A 71 12.41 9.61 -0.06
N HIS A 72 11.77 10.77 -0.09
CA HIS A 72 10.31 10.89 0.02
C HIS A 72 9.58 10.19 -1.12
N THR A 73 10.21 10.03 -2.28
CA THR A 73 9.62 9.34 -3.44
C THR A 73 9.28 7.89 -3.16
N LEU A 74 9.94 7.25 -2.19
CA LEU A 74 9.59 5.90 -1.74
C LEU A 74 8.17 5.82 -1.16
N LEU A 75 7.65 6.93 -0.62
CA LEU A 75 6.29 6.99 -0.11
C LEU A 75 5.34 7.67 -1.10
N THR A 76 5.72 8.82 -1.64
CA THR A 76 4.84 9.62 -2.49
C THR A 76 4.55 8.95 -3.84
N ALA A 77 5.46 8.13 -4.37
CA ALA A 77 5.20 7.36 -5.59
C ALA A 77 4.07 6.34 -5.43
N ALA A 78 3.78 5.90 -4.20
CA ALA A 78 2.67 4.99 -3.92
C ALA A 78 1.29 5.67 -4.03
N PHE A 79 1.24 6.99 -4.20
CA PHE A 79 -0.02 7.74 -4.41
C PHE A 79 -0.25 8.11 -5.88
N SER A 80 0.69 7.78 -6.76
CA SER A 80 0.61 8.02 -8.20
C SER A 80 0.03 6.82 -8.95
N HIS A 81 -0.64 7.09 -10.05
CA HIS A 81 -1.26 6.08 -10.91
C HIS A 81 -0.97 6.36 -12.37
N ALA A 82 -0.74 5.31 -13.15
CA ALA A 82 -0.40 5.44 -14.58
C ALA A 82 -1.59 5.95 -15.39
N ASP A 83 -2.80 5.50 -15.03
CA ASP A 83 -4.05 5.88 -15.67
C ASP A 83 -5.24 5.74 -14.71
N ALA A 84 -6.40 6.22 -15.17
CA ALA A 84 -7.63 6.23 -14.40
C ALA A 84 -8.18 4.82 -14.10
N ILE A 85 -7.92 3.82 -14.95
CA ILE A 85 -8.41 2.46 -14.75
C ILE A 85 -7.62 1.80 -13.62
N HIS A 86 -6.29 1.93 -13.63
CA HIS A 86 -5.43 1.46 -12.53
C HIS A 86 -5.78 2.15 -11.21
N PHE A 87 -6.01 3.47 -11.24
CA PHE A 87 -6.51 4.22 -10.08
C PHE A 87 -7.82 3.63 -9.55
N PHE A 88 -8.81 3.43 -10.42
CA PHE A 88 -10.11 2.90 -10.01
C PHE A 88 -10.00 1.48 -9.43
N GLY A 89 -9.17 0.62 -10.04
CA GLY A 89 -8.88 -0.71 -9.56
C GLY A 89 -8.30 -0.71 -8.14
N ASN A 90 -7.25 0.10 -7.92
CA ASN A 90 -6.60 0.23 -6.62
C ASN A 90 -7.55 0.79 -5.55
N MET A 91 -8.31 1.84 -5.86
CA MET A 91 -9.23 2.45 -4.90
C MET A 91 -10.39 1.53 -4.57
N THR A 92 -10.84 0.71 -5.53
CA THR A 92 -11.84 -0.34 -5.27
C THR A 92 -11.29 -1.38 -4.31
N GLY A 93 -10.07 -1.87 -4.52
CA GLY A 93 -9.41 -2.81 -3.60
C GLY A 93 -9.23 -2.22 -2.21
N LEU A 94 -8.74 -0.98 -2.13
CA LEU A 94 -8.57 -0.26 -0.87
C LEU A 94 -9.89 -0.04 -0.14
N PHE A 95 -10.98 0.24 -0.87
CA PHE A 95 -12.29 0.43 -0.28
C PHE A 95 -12.85 -0.89 0.30
N PHE A 96 -12.80 -2.00 -0.44
CA PHE A 96 -13.38 -3.25 0.05
C PHE A 96 -12.48 -3.95 1.06
N PHE A 97 -11.23 -4.25 0.68
CA PHE A 97 -10.30 -4.97 1.56
C PHE A 97 -9.75 -4.05 2.65
N GLY A 98 -9.45 -2.79 2.34
CA GLY A 98 -8.90 -1.87 3.32
C GLY A 98 -9.88 -1.52 4.44
N ARG A 99 -11.17 -1.33 4.16
CA ARG A 99 -12.17 -1.10 5.22
C ARG A 99 -12.27 -2.29 6.17
N GLU A 100 -12.34 -3.51 5.64
CA GLU A 100 -12.38 -4.72 6.47
C GLU A 100 -11.13 -4.82 7.36
N VAL A 101 -9.94 -4.67 6.78
CA VAL A 101 -8.67 -4.76 7.53
C VAL A 101 -8.52 -3.64 8.55
N CYS A 102 -8.92 -2.40 8.20
CA CYS A 102 -8.84 -1.25 9.09
C CYS A 102 -9.83 -1.36 10.27
N ALA A 103 -11.01 -1.93 10.06
CA ALA A 103 -11.97 -2.19 11.13
C ALA A 103 -11.42 -3.18 12.19
N ILE A 104 -10.54 -4.10 11.78
CA ILE A 104 -10.01 -5.15 12.65
C ILE A 104 -8.69 -4.76 13.30
N LEU A 105 -7.78 -4.20 12.51
CA LEU A 105 -6.47 -3.78 12.99
C LEU A 105 -6.54 -2.48 13.80
N GLY A 106 -7.55 -1.65 13.51
CA GLY A 106 -7.62 -0.27 13.93
C GLY A 106 -6.80 0.66 13.02
N PRO A 107 -7.13 1.96 12.99
CA PRO A 107 -6.50 2.99 12.16
C PRO A 107 -4.97 2.97 12.16
N LYS A 108 -4.33 2.95 13.33
CA LYS A 108 -2.88 3.09 13.46
C LYS A 108 -2.15 1.92 12.83
N ARG A 109 -2.59 0.68 13.12
CA ARG A 109 -1.95 -0.53 12.60
C ARG A 109 -2.22 -0.68 11.10
N PHE A 110 -3.41 -0.31 10.65
CA PHE A 110 -3.74 -0.26 9.23
C PHE A 110 -2.85 0.73 8.47
N LEU A 111 -2.70 1.96 8.96
CA LEU A 111 -1.81 2.94 8.35
C LEU A 111 -0.35 2.47 8.35
N GLY A 112 0.09 1.82 9.43
CA GLY A 112 1.41 1.19 9.49
C GLY A 112 1.60 0.10 8.43
N LEU A 113 0.59 -0.74 8.20
CA LEU A 113 0.60 -1.75 7.14
C LEU A 113 0.62 -1.10 5.75
N TYR A 114 -0.28 -0.16 5.48
CA TYR A 114 -0.42 0.48 4.17
C TYR A 114 0.82 1.32 3.81
N LEU A 115 1.22 2.27 4.66
CA LEU A 115 2.37 3.15 4.39
C LEU A 115 3.70 2.40 4.50
N GLY A 116 3.81 1.43 5.42
CA GLY A 116 5.00 0.61 5.56
C GLY A 116 5.22 -0.32 4.38
N SER A 117 4.15 -0.94 3.87
CA SER A 117 4.23 -1.75 2.65
C SER A 117 4.50 -0.90 1.41
N ALA A 118 3.91 0.30 1.30
CA ALA A 118 4.22 1.25 0.23
C ALA A 118 5.72 1.53 0.13
N VAL A 119 6.35 1.94 1.24
CA VAL A 119 7.80 2.22 1.27
C VAL A 119 8.62 0.96 0.99
N ALA A 120 8.27 -0.17 1.60
CA ALA A 120 9.01 -1.42 1.42
C ALA A 120 8.95 -1.94 -0.03
N VAL A 121 7.79 -1.84 -0.68
CA VAL A 121 7.61 -2.20 -2.09
C VAL A 121 8.41 -1.28 -2.99
N SER A 122 8.31 0.05 -2.80
CA SER A 122 9.10 1.01 -3.58
C SER A 122 10.60 0.82 -3.39
N LEU A 123 11.04 0.48 -2.18
CA LEU A 123 12.44 0.17 -1.92
C LEU A 123 12.87 -1.13 -2.61
N ALA A 124 12.08 -2.20 -2.51
CA ALA A 124 12.35 -3.46 -3.18
C ALA A 124 12.45 -3.27 -4.70
N GLN A 125 11.59 -2.42 -5.27
CA GLN A 125 11.64 -2.04 -6.67
C GLN A 125 12.94 -1.31 -7.04
N VAL A 126 13.30 -0.27 -6.29
CA VAL A 126 14.53 0.50 -6.54
C VAL A 126 15.79 -0.37 -6.42
N VAL A 127 15.83 -1.28 -5.44
CA VAL A 127 16.98 -2.16 -5.20
C VAL A 127 17.08 -3.25 -6.27
N SER A 128 15.95 -3.81 -6.70
CA SER A 128 15.95 -4.89 -7.68
C SER A 128 16.14 -4.39 -9.12
N GLN A 129 15.74 -3.16 -9.43
CA GLN A 129 15.76 -2.63 -10.79
C GLN A 129 17.11 -2.74 -11.53
N PRO A 130 18.27 -2.41 -10.92
CA PRO A 130 19.56 -2.58 -11.58
C PRO A 130 19.90 -4.03 -11.95
N LEU A 131 19.23 -5.03 -11.35
CA LEU A 131 19.50 -6.45 -11.58
C LEU A 131 18.88 -6.96 -12.89
N TYR A 132 17.83 -6.31 -13.39
CA TYR A 132 17.11 -6.75 -14.59
C TYR A 132 16.92 -5.64 -15.64
N SER A 133 17.31 -4.40 -15.35
CA SER A 133 17.24 -3.31 -16.30
C SER A 133 18.43 -2.37 -16.17
N SER A 134 19.10 -2.11 -17.31
CA SER A 134 20.15 -1.10 -17.41
C SER A 134 19.59 0.33 -17.50
N ARG A 135 18.26 0.51 -17.59
CA ARG A 135 17.60 1.81 -17.69
C ARG A 135 17.06 2.26 -16.33
N ASN A 136 17.22 3.54 -16.03
CA ASN A 136 16.54 4.20 -14.90
C ASN A 136 15.06 4.46 -15.26
N SER A 137 14.27 3.40 -15.29
CA SER A 137 12.81 3.41 -15.34
C SER A 137 12.24 4.06 -14.09
N LEU A 138 11.22 4.90 -14.28
CA LEU A 138 10.41 5.46 -13.21
C LEU A 138 9.37 4.43 -12.78
N SER A 139 9.11 4.32 -11.48
CA SER A 139 8.05 3.48 -10.93
C SER A 139 7.07 4.33 -10.12
N LEU A 140 5.80 3.97 -10.20
CA LEU A 140 4.70 4.60 -9.49
C LEU A 140 3.55 3.59 -9.32
N GLY A 141 2.75 3.73 -8.28
CA GLY A 141 1.58 2.87 -8.07
C GLY A 141 1.30 2.53 -6.61
N ALA A 142 0.02 2.59 -6.22
CA ALA A 142 -0.46 2.10 -4.94
C ALA A 142 -0.57 0.56 -4.87
N SER A 143 -0.44 -0.15 -6.00
CA SER A 143 -0.84 -1.55 -6.15
C SER A 143 -0.16 -2.48 -5.15
N GLY A 144 1.15 -2.33 -4.89
CA GLY A 144 1.84 -3.16 -3.91
C GLY A 144 1.32 -2.99 -2.47
N ALA A 145 0.98 -1.76 -2.09
CA ALA A 145 0.39 -1.49 -0.77
C ALA A 145 -1.05 -2.03 -0.67
N VAL A 146 -1.83 -1.86 -1.73
CA VAL A 146 -3.19 -2.43 -1.82
C VAL A 146 -3.12 -3.96 -1.81
N ASN A 147 -2.19 -4.58 -2.52
CA ASN A 147 -1.96 -6.01 -2.54
C ASN A 147 -1.52 -6.57 -1.18
N ALA A 148 -0.75 -5.80 -0.39
CA ALA A 148 -0.46 -6.15 1.01
C ALA A 148 -1.73 -6.18 1.86
N VAL A 149 -2.61 -5.19 1.71
CA VAL A 149 -3.89 -5.13 2.42
C VAL A 149 -4.83 -6.26 1.97
N THR A 150 -4.94 -6.50 0.67
CA THR A 150 -5.73 -7.59 0.09
C THR A 150 -5.24 -8.95 0.58
N ALA A 151 -3.94 -9.21 0.53
CA ALA A 151 -3.34 -10.46 1.01
C ALA A 151 -3.57 -10.66 2.52
N PHE A 152 -3.53 -9.59 3.31
CA PHE A 152 -3.87 -9.65 4.72
C PHE A 152 -5.35 -10.01 4.93
N SER A 153 -6.27 -9.34 4.22
CA SER A 153 -7.72 -9.59 4.29
C SER A 153 -8.06 -11.05 3.99
N ILE A 154 -7.60 -11.57 2.83
CA ILE A 154 -7.91 -12.95 2.42
C ILE A 154 -7.27 -14.00 3.33
N SER A 155 -6.16 -13.68 4.00
CA SER A 155 -5.54 -14.56 5.00
C SER A 155 -6.36 -14.63 6.28
N MET A 156 -7.03 -13.53 6.65
CA MET A 156 -7.83 -13.43 7.86
C MET A 156 -9.22 -14.04 7.69
N PHE A 157 -9.90 -13.77 6.57
CA PHE A 157 -11.25 -14.29 6.30
C PHE A 157 -11.37 -14.91 4.92
N PRO A 158 -10.70 -16.04 4.65
CA PRO A 158 -10.73 -16.66 3.32
C PRO A 158 -12.16 -16.94 2.84
N ARG A 159 -13.08 -17.30 3.74
CA ARG A 159 -14.47 -17.67 3.42
C ARG A 159 -15.47 -16.51 3.48
N ASN A 160 -15.06 -15.30 3.82
CA ASN A 160 -16.00 -14.17 3.82
C ASN A 160 -16.44 -13.88 2.37
N THR A 161 -17.69 -13.50 2.15
CA THR A 161 -18.19 -13.25 0.78
C THR A 161 -18.11 -11.76 0.47
N PHE A 162 -17.30 -11.43 -0.53
CA PHE A 162 -17.26 -10.09 -1.10
C PHE A 162 -18.11 -10.06 -2.36
N ARG A 163 -18.92 -9.01 -2.51
CA ARG A 163 -19.64 -8.76 -3.77
C ARG A 163 -18.72 -7.99 -4.70
N VAL A 164 -18.03 -8.69 -5.59
CA VAL A 164 -17.18 -8.05 -6.61
C VAL A 164 -18.09 -7.26 -7.55
N MET A 165 -17.80 -5.95 -7.70
CA MET A 165 -18.60 -5.01 -8.50
C MET A 165 -20.10 -5.03 -8.17
N PHE A 166 -20.46 -5.30 -6.90
CA PHE A 166 -21.85 -5.38 -6.40
C PHE A 166 -22.72 -6.50 -7.00
N ILE A 167 -22.20 -7.32 -7.92
CA ILE A 167 -23.00 -8.28 -8.70
C ILE A 167 -22.67 -9.73 -8.32
N LEU A 168 -21.38 -10.09 -8.20
CA LEU A 168 -20.97 -11.48 -8.01
C LEU A 168 -20.47 -11.73 -6.58
N PRO A 169 -21.15 -12.54 -5.75
CA PRO A 169 -20.63 -12.95 -4.46
C PRO A 169 -19.49 -13.96 -4.67
N LEU A 170 -18.27 -13.53 -4.43
CA LEU A 170 -17.09 -14.40 -4.43
C LEU A 170 -16.54 -14.55 -3.02
N PRO A 171 -16.05 -15.74 -2.64
CA PRO A 171 -15.29 -15.86 -1.40
C PRO A 171 -14.05 -14.98 -1.49
N ALA A 172 -13.65 -14.40 -0.36
CA ALA A 172 -12.57 -13.41 -0.27
C ALA A 172 -11.28 -13.91 -0.90
N TYR A 173 -10.93 -15.18 -0.68
CA TYR A 173 -9.73 -15.76 -1.28
C TYR A 173 -9.79 -15.69 -2.81
N ALA A 174 -10.95 -15.97 -3.44
CA ALA A 174 -11.09 -15.93 -4.89
C ALA A 174 -11.07 -14.48 -5.39
N ALA A 175 -11.83 -13.58 -4.75
CA ALA A 175 -11.87 -12.17 -5.12
C ALA A 175 -10.49 -11.49 -4.99
N GLY A 176 -9.80 -11.68 -3.86
CA GLY A 176 -8.49 -11.09 -3.63
C GLY A 176 -7.38 -11.73 -4.47
N THR A 177 -7.44 -13.05 -4.73
CA THR A 177 -6.49 -13.70 -5.65
C THR A 177 -6.68 -13.17 -7.07
N LEU A 178 -7.92 -13.08 -7.56
CA LEU A 178 -8.20 -12.49 -8.88
C LEU A 178 -7.76 -11.03 -8.96
N PHE A 179 -7.93 -10.27 -7.89
CA PHE A 179 -7.45 -8.88 -7.81
C PHE A 179 -5.94 -8.79 -7.96
N ILE A 180 -5.18 -9.56 -7.17
CA ILE A 180 -3.71 -9.60 -7.23
C ILE A 180 -3.24 -10.07 -8.61
N VAL A 181 -3.89 -11.09 -9.18
CA VAL A 181 -3.55 -11.61 -10.53
C VAL A 181 -3.87 -10.58 -11.62
N ARG A 182 -4.98 -9.85 -11.51
CA ARG A 182 -5.32 -8.76 -12.44
C ARG A 182 -4.25 -7.68 -12.40
N ASP A 183 -3.81 -7.27 -11.21
CA ASP A 183 -2.78 -6.24 -11.07
C ASP A 183 -1.45 -6.73 -11.66
N LEU A 184 -1.10 -7.99 -11.39
CA LEU A 184 0.04 -8.66 -11.99
C LEU A 184 -0.04 -8.72 -13.52
N TRP A 185 -1.24 -8.86 -14.09
CA TRP A 185 -1.48 -8.89 -15.53
C TRP A 185 -1.52 -7.49 -16.16
N GLY A 186 -2.06 -6.48 -15.46
CA GLY A 186 -1.98 -5.08 -15.87
C GLY A 186 -0.52 -4.60 -15.93
N ALA A 187 0.32 -5.13 -15.04
CA ALA A 187 1.76 -4.97 -15.11
C ALA A 187 2.40 -5.64 -16.36
N LEU A 188 1.85 -6.75 -16.87
CA LEU A 188 2.28 -7.38 -18.14
C LEU A 188 1.95 -6.54 -19.36
N GLY A 189 0.80 -5.86 -19.38
CA GLY A 189 0.40 -5.03 -20.53
C GLY A 189 1.26 -3.77 -20.71
N ASN A 190 1.85 -3.28 -19.62
CA ASN A 190 2.74 -2.11 -19.60
C ASN A 190 4.22 -2.50 -19.75
N ILE A 191 4.52 -3.30 -20.78
CA ILE A 191 5.84 -3.88 -21.14
C ILE A 191 6.99 -2.86 -21.20
N VAL A 192 6.70 -1.56 -21.23
CA VAL A 192 7.71 -0.50 -21.24
C VAL A 192 8.45 -0.35 -19.89
N GLN A 193 7.95 -0.90 -18.77
CA GLN A 193 8.56 -0.67 -17.44
C GLN A 193 9.05 -1.90 -16.66
N GLY A 194 8.76 -3.14 -17.05
CA GLY A 194 9.42 -4.36 -16.52
C GLY A 194 9.41 -4.60 -15.00
N SER A 195 8.59 -3.86 -14.24
CA SER A 195 8.76 -3.67 -12.78
C SER A 195 7.56 -4.12 -11.93
N GLY A 196 6.36 -4.22 -12.51
CA GLY A 196 5.13 -4.41 -11.71
C GLY A 196 5.01 -5.78 -11.03
N HIS A 197 5.67 -6.81 -11.56
CA HIS A 197 5.61 -8.16 -11.00
C HIS A 197 6.18 -8.29 -9.60
N VAL A 198 7.35 -7.71 -9.40
CA VAL A 198 8.06 -7.80 -8.13
C VAL A 198 7.30 -7.01 -7.08
N THR A 199 6.76 -5.86 -7.44
CA THR A 199 6.05 -4.98 -6.50
C THR A 199 4.76 -5.61 -5.95
N ASP A 200 3.99 -6.27 -6.81
CA ASP A 200 2.72 -6.87 -6.42
C ASP A 200 2.94 -8.11 -5.54
N LEU A 201 3.93 -8.95 -5.88
CA LEU A 201 4.30 -10.13 -5.10
C LEU A 201 4.92 -9.76 -3.74
N VAL A 202 5.82 -8.76 -3.71
CA VAL A 202 6.40 -8.24 -2.47
C VAL A 202 5.30 -7.68 -1.57
N GLY A 203 4.37 -6.91 -2.15
CA GLY A 203 3.18 -6.41 -1.44
C GLY A 203 2.39 -7.54 -0.79
N ALA A 204 1.94 -8.52 -1.57
CA ALA A 204 1.19 -9.67 -1.07
C ALA A 204 1.96 -10.44 0.02
N GLY A 205 3.27 -10.63 -0.17
CA GLY A 205 4.17 -11.24 0.82
C GLY A 205 4.21 -10.50 2.14
N ILE A 206 4.32 -9.16 2.12
CA ILE A 206 4.29 -8.31 3.32
C ILE A 206 2.96 -8.47 4.06
N GLY A 207 1.84 -8.47 3.34
CA GLY A 207 0.51 -8.68 3.90
C GLY A 207 0.38 -10.00 4.65
N MET A 208 0.76 -11.11 3.99
CA MET A 208 0.75 -12.45 4.59
C MET A 208 1.69 -12.56 5.80
N PHE A 209 2.90 -11.98 5.71
CA PHE A 209 3.86 -11.96 6.80
C PHE A 209 3.30 -11.21 8.01
N TYR A 210 2.71 -10.03 7.79
CA TYR A 210 2.13 -9.21 8.86
C TYR A 210 0.97 -9.93 9.56
N PHE A 211 0.08 -10.57 8.77
CA PHE A 211 -0.96 -11.45 9.29
C PHE A 211 -0.39 -12.55 10.20
N ARG A 212 0.61 -13.30 9.70
CA ARG A 212 1.24 -14.40 10.45
C ARG A 212 1.96 -13.90 11.71
N ARG A 213 2.52 -12.69 11.69
CA ARG A 213 3.19 -12.08 12.84
C ARG A 213 2.22 -11.72 13.98
N ILE A 214 1.01 -11.29 13.64
CA ILE A 214 -0.05 -10.94 14.61
C ILE A 214 -0.80 -12.18 15.08
N TYR A 215 -1.25 -13.04 14.16
CA TYR A 215 -2.18 -14.13 14.47
C TYR A 215 -1.53 -15.51 14.53
N GLY A 216 -0.37 -15.72 13.90
CA GLY A 216 0.36 -16.99 13.91
C GLY A 216 0.97 -17.36 15.27
N ARG A 217 0.97 -16.47 16.26
CA ARG A 217 1.37 -16.78 17.64
C ARG A 217 0.22 -17.31 18.52
N ARG A 218 -1.04 -17.12 18.13
CA ARG A 218 -2.20 -17.59 18.92
C ARG A 218 -2.48 -19.09 18.80
N SER A 219 -1.96 -19.76 17.77
CA SER A 219 -2.10 -21.21 17.58
C SER A 219 -1.16 -22.05 18.47
N ARG A 220 -0.18 -21.43 19.15
CA ARG A 220 0.76 -22.14 20.03
C ARG A 220 0.29 -22.29 21.48
N PHE A 221 -0.72 -21.53 21.90
CA PHE A 221 -1.27 -21.53 23.27
C PHE A 221 -2.65 -22.21 23.38
N ARG A 222 -3.13 -22.84 22.31
CA ARG A 222 -4.38 -23.63 22.29
C ARG A 222 -4.13 -25.15 22.34
N ARG A 223 -2.91 -25.56 22.71
CA ARG A 223 -2.47 -26.95 22.92
C ARG A 223 -1.65 -27.08 24.22
N LEU A 224 -2.17 -26.52 25.30
CA LEU A 224 -1.86 -26.86 26.69
C LEU A 224 -3.21 -26.91 27.42
#